data_AF-A0A318AAE7-F1
#
_entry.id   AF-A0A318AAE7-F1
#
_cell.length_a   1.000
_cell.length_b   1.000
_cell.length_c   1.000
_cell.angle_alpha   90.00
_cell.angle_beta   90.00
_cell.angle_gamma   90.00
#
_symmetry.space_group_name_H-M   'P 1'
#
loop_
_entity.id
_entity.type
_entity.pdbx_description
1 polymer ?
#
loop_
_entity_poly.entity_id
_entity_poly.type
_entity_poly.pdbx_seq_one_letter_code
_entity_poly.pdbx_strand_id
1 'polypeptide(L)'
;MITDIPLRPEHDGSALYLLGPTDPTTLESIVIAASRSLMIDAVGTGPIKATLQSMAAPHHVGLRATLPTPSGDDPAPQPGPGPERPNTAVVSVPLSEEVRIRGLISARGISGGRIGVVDASTEAVEITAPVAPGPDKES
;
A
#
# COMPACT_ATOMS: atom_id res chain seq x y z
N MET A 1 -12.04 2.96 13.92
CA MET A 1 -11.03 1.89 13.83
C MET A 1 -11.27 1.12 12.54
N ILE A 2 -10.32 1.15 11.62
CA ILE A 2 -10.34 0.35 10.39
C ILE A 2 -10.05 -1.11 10.77
N THR A 3 -10.85 -2.04 10.27
CA THR A 3 -10.57 -3.48 10.41
C THR A 3 -9.79 -3.93 9.18
N ASP A 4 -8.63 -4.55 9.39
CA ASP A 4 -7.85 -5.18 8.33
C ASP A 4 -8.67 -6.30 7.65
N ILE A 5 -8.70 -6.27 6.32
CA ILE A 5 -9.32 -7.28 5.45
C ILE A 5 -8.19 -7.91 4.63
N PRO A 6 -7.93 -9.22 4.77
CA PRO A 6 -6.80 -9.86 4.09
C PRO A 6 -7.05 -10.04 2.60
N LEU A 7 -5.96 -10.27 1.85
CA LEU A 7 -6.02 -10.64 0.44
C LEU A 7 -6.58 -12.05 0.27
N ARG A 8 -7.26 -12.29 -0.84
CA ARG A 8 -7.80 -13.59 -1.22
C ARG A 8 -7.33 -13.98 -2.62
N PRO A 9 -7.34 -15.28 -2.96
CA PRO A 9 -6.92 -15.74 -4.30
C PRO A 9 -7.73 -15.11 -5.43
N GLU A 10 -9.01 -14.81 -5.20
CA GLU A 10 -9.88 -14.12 -6.17
C GLU A 10 -9.46 -12.68 -6.50
N HIS A 11 -8.54 -12.08 -5.72
CA HIS A 11 -8.01 -10.73 -5.96
C HIS A 11 -6.80 -10.75 -6.90
N ASP A 12 -6.50 -11.87 -7.57
CA ASP A 12 -5.41 -11.96 -8.53
C ASP A 12 -5.51 -10.86 -9.60
N GLY A 13 -4.40 -10.16 -9.83
CA GLY A 13 -4.35 -9.03 -10.75
C GLY A 13 -4.87 -7.70 -10.19
N SER A 14 -5.45 -7.66 -8.98
CA SER A 14 -5.84 -6.40 -8.32
C SER A 14 -4.61 -5.53 -8.04
N ALA A 15 -4.76 -4.23 -8.20
CA ALA A 15 -3.71 -3.26 -7.95
C ALA A 15 -3.57 -2.99 -6.45
N LEU A 16 -2.33 -2.91 -5.96
CA LEU A 16 -2.04 -2.48 -4.60
C LEU A 16 -1.81 -0.97 -4.58
N TYR A 17 -2.58 -0.26 -3.76
CA TYR A 17 -2.48 1.18 -3.57
C TYR A 17 -2.04 1.52 -2.15
N LEU A 18 -1.10 2.44 -2.04
CA LEU A 18 -0.72 3.09 -0.80
C LEU A 18 -1.52 4.38 -0.62
N LEU A 19 -2.14 4.56 0.53
CA LEU A 19 -2.88 5.76 0.92
C LEU A 19 -2.16 6.44 2.09
N GLY A 20 -1.87 7.73 1.97
CA GLY A 20 -1.19 8.52 3.00
C GLY A 20 0.29 8.82 2.71
N PRO A 21 1.01 9.40 3.69
CA PRO A 21 0.56 9.71 5.06
C PRO A 21 -0.46 10.85 5.11
N THR A 22 -1.45 10.77 6.02
CA THR A 22 -2.50 11.79 6.22
C THR A 22 -3.01 11.78 7.67
N ASP A 23 -3.97 12.63 8.06
CA ASP A 23 -4.63 12.48 9.36
C ASP A 23 -5.50 11.21 9.43
N PRO A 24 -5.67 10.58 10.61
CA PRO A 24 -6.37 9.31 10.74
C PRO A 24 -7.86 9.42 10.38
N THR A 25 -8.51 10.55 10.66
CA THR A 25 -9.93 10.75 10.35
C THR A 25 -10.19 10.80 8.84
N THR A 26 -9.30 11.45 8.08
CA THR A 26 -9.33 11.47 6.61
C THR A 26 -9.06 10.08 6.05
N LEU A 27 -8.06 9.37 6.59
CA LEU A 27 -7.77 8.00 6.16
C LEU A 27 -8.98 7.07 6.38
N GLU A 28 -9.58 7.11 7.58
CA GLU A 28 -10.80 6.36 7.90
C GLU A 28 -11.94 6.72 6.95
N SER A 29 -12.16 8.01 6.68
CA SER A 29 -13.22 8.47 5.80
C SER A 29 -13.05 7.96 4.36
N ILE A 30 -11.82 7.90 3.86
CA ILE A 30 -11.50 7.39 2.52
C ILE A 30 -11.74 5.89 2.45
N VAL A 31 -11.20 5.13 3.40
CA VAL A 31 -11.35 3.67 3.43
C VAL A 31 -12.83 3.30 3.57
N ILE A 32 -13.58 3.97 4.44
CA ILE A 32 -15.03 3.75 4.60
C ILE A 32 -15.77 4.04 3.29
N ALA A 33 -15.47 5.16 2.61
CA ALA A 33 -16.12 5.51 1.35
C ALA A 33 -15.83 4.48 0.26
N ALA A 34 -14.59 4.03 0.16
CA ALA A 34 -14.15 3.04 -0.81
C ALA A 34 -14.78 1.66 -0.54
N SER A 35 -14.79 1.20 0.72
CA SER A 35 -15.43 -0.05 1.12
C SER A 35 -16.94 -0.04 0.89
N ARG A 36 -17.64 1.04 1.24
CA ARG A 36 -19.10 1.16 1.01
C ARG A 36 -19.48 1.12 -0.46
N SER A 37 -18.58 1.53 -1.33
CA SER A 37 -18.76 1.55 -2.78
C SER A 37 -18.24 0.28 -3.47
N LEU A 38 -17.78 -0.71 -2.68
CA LEU A 38 -17.14 -1.95 -3.15
C LEU A 38 -15.96 -1.69 -4.10
N MET A 39 -15.22 -0.60 -3.86
CA MET A 39 -14.07 -0.21 -4.69
C MET A 39 -12.79 -0.94 -4.31
N ILE A 40 -12.74 -1.57 -3.13
CA ILE A 40 -11.55 -2.25 -2.61
C ILE A 40 -11.91 -3.67 -2.19
N ASP A 41 -10.98 -4.58 -2.45
CA ASP A 41 -11.11 -6.00 -2.13
C ASP A 41 -10.54 -6.34 -0.75
N ALA A 42 -9.49 -5.60 -0.36
CA ALA A 42 -8.73 -5.81 0.85
C ALA A 42 -8.18 -4.48 1.36
N VAL A 43 -7.93 -4.39 2.67
CA VAL A 43 -7.34 -3.22 3.30
C VAL A 43 -6.45 -3.66 4.44
N GLY A 44 -5.31 -3.02 4.59
CA GLY A 44 -4.55 -3.11 5.81
C GLY A 44 -3.92 -1.81 6.24
N THR A 45 -3.66 -1.70 7.54
CA THR A 45 -3.15 -0.47 8.14
C THR A 45 -1.83 -0.72 8.87
N GLY A 46 -1.00 0.32 8.99
CA GLY A 46 0.27 0.26 9.70
C GLY A 46 1.51 0.25 8.79
N PRO A 47 2.64 -0.28 9.28
CA PRO A 47 3.91 -0.25 8.54
C PRO A 47 3.82 -1.06 7.25
N ILE A 48 4.06 -0.39 6.11
CA ILE A 48 3.78 -0.90 4.75
C ILE A 48 4.25 -2.35 4.55
N LYS A 49 5.50 -2.67 4.93
CA LYS A 49 6.06 -4.02 4.76
C LYS A 49 5.33 -5.05 5.62
N ALA A 50 5.08 -4.75 6.89
CA ALA A 50 4.36 -5.63 7.80
C ALA A 50 2.91 -5.81 7.35
N THR A 51 2.24 -4.72 6.96
CA THR A 51 0.88 -4.72 6.43
C THR A 51 0.77 -5.61 5.19
N LEU A 52 1.66 -5.47 4.20
CA LEU A 52 1.67 -6.33 3.01
C LEU A 52 1.82 -7.81 3.37
N GLN A 53 2.73 -8.14 4.30
CA GLN A 53 2.91 -9.51 4.78
C GLN A 53 1.68 -10.04 5.51
N SER A 54 1.09 -9.24 6.40
CA SER A 54 -0.11 -9.60 7.16
C SER A 54 -1.36 -9.73 6.29
N MET A 55 -1.48 -8.95 5.21
CA MET A 55 -2.57 -9.06 4.26
C MET A 55 -2.47 -10.35 3.42
N ALA A 56 -1.25 -10.75 3.05
CA ALA A 56 -0.97 -11.94 2.24
C ALA A 56 -1.09 -13.27 3.04
N ALA A 57 -0.61 -13.28 4.29
CA ALA A 57 -0.40 -14.49 5.06
C ALA A 57 -1.66 -15.37 5.30
N PRO A 58 -2.87 -14.82 5.59
CA PRO A 58 -4.02 -15.64 5.97
C PRO A 58 -4.51 -16.61 4.88
N HIS A 59 -4.25 -16.29 3.62
CA HIS A 59 -4.72 -17.06 2.47
C HIS A 59 -3.58 -17.46 1.52
N HIS A 60 -2.32 -17.33 1.94
CA HIS A 60 -1.14 -17.65 1.14
C HIS A 60 -1.11 -16.94 -0.23
N VAL A 61 -1.58 -15.70 -0.29
CA VAL A 61 -1.67 -14.95 -1.54
C VAL A 61 -0.35 -14.23 -1.80
N GLY A 62 0.24 -14.45 -2.97
CA GLY A 62 1.43 -13.73 -3.41
C GLY A 62 1.13 -12.28 -3.80
N LEU A 63 2.16 -11.43 -3.76
CA LEU A 63 2.08 -10.04 -4.22
C LEU A 63 3.45 -9.52 -4.65
N ARG A 64 3.42 -8.52 -5.53
CA ARG A 64 4.60 -7.76 -5.97
C ARG A 64 4.38 -6.29 -5.68
N ALA A 65 5.25 -5.69 -4.87
CA ALA A 65 5.19 -4.28 -4.54
C ALA A 65 6.55 -3.60 -4.67
N THR A 66 6.57 -2.39 -5.22
CA THR A 66 7.68 -1.46 -5.20
C THR A 66 7.34 -0.31 -4.26
N LEU A 67 8.13 -0.15 -3.19
CA LEU A 67 7.95 0.96 -2.25
C LEU A 67 8.34 2.27 -2.93
N PRO A 68 7.59 3.37 -2.72
CA PRO A 68 7.94 4.65 -3.29
C PRO A 68 9.28 5.16 -2.74
N THR A 69 10.05 5.84 -3.58
CA THR A 69 11.24 6.58 -3.16
C THR A 69 10.86 7.70 -2.20
N PRO A 70 11.61 7.91 -1.11
CA PRO A 70 11.49 9.15 -0.35
C PRO A 70 11.84 10.33 -1.26
N SER A 71 10.94 11.29 -1.35
CA SER A 71 11.23 12.55 -2.02
C SER A 71 11.66 13.59 -0.98
N GLY A 72 12.90 14.07 -1.13
CA GLY A 72 13.40 15.41 -0.78
C GLY A 72 13.45 15.86 0.69
N ASP A 73 12.43 15.57 1.48
CA ASP A 73 12.31 15.98 2.90
C ASP A 73 11.65 14.89 3.76
N ASP A 74 11.17 13.83 3.11
CA ASP A 74 10.46 12.74 3.77
C ASP A 74 11.44 11.60 4.05
N PRO A 75 11.60 11.14 5.30
CA PRO A 75 12.53 10.06 5.58
C PRO A 75 12.19 8.84 4.72
N ALA A 76 13.24 8.27 4.11
CA ALA A 76 13.18 6.98 3.43
C ALA A 76 12.35 6.00 4.26
N PRO A 77 11.38 5.27 3.67
CA PRO A 77 10.95 4.02 4.26
C PRO A 77 12.16 3.09 4.24
N GLN A 78 13.05 3.25 5.23
CA GLN A 78 14.22 2.42 5.38
C GLN A 78 13.73 1.00 5.71
N PRO A 79 14.36 -0.04 5.17
CA PRO A 79 14.05 -1.43 5.52
C PRO A 79 14.47 -1.82 6.96
N GLY A 80 14.70 -0.86 7.86
CA GLY A 80 14.94 -1.03 9.30
C GLY A 80 13.84 -0.39 10.15
N PRO A 81 13.93 -0.43 11.49
CA PRO A 81 12.97 0.21 12.41
C PRO A 81 13.16 1.74 12.43
N GLY A 82 13.12 2.37 11.25
CA GLY A 82 13.06 3.83 11.09
C GLY A 82 11.67 4.37 11.40
N PRO A 83 11.49 5.71 11.47
CA PRO A 83 10.23 6.32 11.88
C PRO A 83 9.09 5.81 11.00
N GLU A 84 8.24 5.01 11.61
CA GLU A 84 7.02 4.47 11.01
C GLU A 84 6.22 5.65 10.46
N ARG A 85 5.76 5.58 9.20
CA ARG A 85 4.83 6.60 8.70
C ARG A 85 3.49 6.40 9.40
N PRO A 86 3.12 7.25 10.39
CA PRO A 86 1.80 7.11 11.00
C PRO A 86 0.74 7.34 9.91
N ASN A 87 -0.42 6.70 10.06
CA ASN A 87 -1.61 6.93 9.24
C ASN A 87 -1.44 6.65 7.74
N THR A 88 -0.91 5.46 7.45
CA THR A 88 -0.85 4.93 6.09
C THR A 88 -1.70 3.66 6.00
N ALA A 89 -2.35 3.43 4.86
CA ALA A 89 -3.06 2.19 4.57
C ALA A 89 -2.64 1.62 3.21
N VAL A 90 -2.65 0.30 3.09
CA VAL A 90 -2.55 -0.41 1.82
C VAL A 90 -3.93 -0.94 1.47
N VAL A 91 -4.39 -0.73 0.24
CA VAL A 91 -5.65 -1.28 -0.26
C VAL A 91 -5.43 -2.08 -1.53
N SER A 92 -6.15 -3.19 -1.68
CA SER A 92 -6.28 -3.92 -2.94
C SER A 92 -7.47 -3.37 -3.70
N VAL A 93 -7.27 -3.04 -4.97
CA VAL A 93 -8.26 -2.39 -5.83
C VAL A 93 -8.40 -3.19 -7.12
N PRO A 94 -9.62 -3.62 -7.51
CA PRO A 94 -9.84 -4.21 -8.83
C PRO A 94 -9.38 -3.27 -9.94
N LEU A 95 -8.85 -3.80 -11.03
CA LEU A 95 -8.36 -2.99 -12.16
C LEU A 95 -9.44 -2.04 -12.71
N SER A 96 -10.71 -2.47 -12.69
CA SER A 96 -11.87 -1.65 -13.11
C SER A 96 -12.10 -0.41 -12.24
N GLU A 97 -11.63 -0.43 -11.00
CA GLU A 97 -11.86 0.62 -9.99
C GLU A 97 -10.65 1.55 -9.81
N GLU A 98 -9.52 1.30 -10.49
CA GLU A 98 -8.32 2.13 -10.38
C GLU A 98 -8.55 3.61 -10.71
N VAL A 99 -9.40 3.91 -11.70
CA VAL A 99 -9.74 5.31 -12.04
C VAL A 99 -10.51 5.97 -10.90
N ARG A 100 -11.44 5.24 -10.28
CA ARG A 100 -12.30 5.75 -9.21
C ARG A 100 -11.50 5.96 -7.92
N ILE A 101 -10.62 5.03 -7.54
CA ILE A 101 -9.79 5.19 -6.34
C ILE A 101 -8.83 6.37 -6.49
N ARG A 102 -8.21 6.56 -7.66
CA ARG A 102 -7.35 7.71 -7.94
C ARG A 102 -8.12 9.03 -7.86
N GLY A 103 -9.34 9.06 -8.40
CA GLY A 103 -10.23 10.20 -8.26
C GLY A 103 -10.56 10.52 -6.80
N LEU A 104 -10.83 9.49 -5.98
CA LEU A 104 -11.11 9.65 -4.55
C LEU A 104 -9.90 10.21 -3.78
N ILE A 105 -8.71 9.65 -4.01
CA ILE A 105 -7.43 10.12 -3.43
C ILE A 105 -7.21 11.60 -3.80
N SER A 106 -7.30 11.92 -5.09
CA SER A 106 -7.08 13.27 -5.60
C SER A 106 -8.10 14.27 -5.06
N ALA A 107 -9.38 13.89 -4.96
CA ALA A 107 -10.45 14.76 -4.44
C ALA A 107 -10.32 15.04 -2.94
N ARG A 108 -9.53 14.24 -2.22
CA ARG A 108 -9.24 14.40 -0.79
C ARG A 108 -7.89 15.07 -0.53
N GLY A 109 -7.13 15.34 -1.59
CA GLY A 109 -5.84 16.03 -1.49
C GLY A 109 -4.77 15.26 -0.73
N ILE A 110 -4.91 13.93 -0.63
CA ILE A 110 -3.94 13.09 0.07
C ILE A 110 -2.91 12.51 -0.90
N SER A 111 -1.71 12.24 -0.38
CA SER A 111 -0.71 11.44 -1.09
C SER A 111 -1.20 10.00 -1.20
N GLY A 112 -1.04 9.41 -2.38
CA GLY A 112 -1.35 8.01 -2.59
C GLY A 112 -1.06 7.58 -4.02
N GLY A 113 -0.78 6.30 -4.21
CA GLY A 113 -0.36 5.79 -5.49
C GLY A 113 -0.32 4.28 -5.55
N ARG A 114 -0.34 3.76 -6.77
CA ARG A 114 -0.15 2.33 -7.03
C ARG A 114 1.29 1.96 -6.67
N ILE A 115 1.43 0.98 -5.80
CA ILE A 115 2.72 0.42 -5.38
C ILE A 115 2.95 -0.98 -5.93
N GLY A 116 1.93 -1.63 -6.50
CA GLY A 116 2.10 -3.02 -6.90
C GLY A 116 0.86 -3.69 -7.45
N VAL A 117 0.88 -5.01 -7.37
CA VAL A 117 -0.17 -5.92 -7.83
C VAL A 117 -0.20 -7.16 -6.95
N VAL A 118 -1.40 -7.72 -6.79
CA VAL A 118 -1.60 -9.05 -6.21
C VAL A 118 -1.26 -10.10 -7.26
N ASP A 119 -0.39 -11.05 -6.91
CA ASP A 119 0.05 -12.16 -7.79
C ASP A 119 -0.18 -13.47 -7.04
N ALA A 120 -1.45 -13.89 -7.00
CA ALA A 120 -1.87 -15.06 -6.24
C ALA A 120 -1.23 -16.36 -6.76
N SER A 121 -0.76 -16.36 -8.00
CA SER A 121 -0.11 -17.51 -8.65
C SER A 121 1.25 -17.87 -8.06
N THR A 122 1.90 -16.95 -7.35
CA THR A 122 3.29 -17.14 -6.87
C THR A 122 3.40 -17.58 -5.41
N GLU A 123 2.36 -17.34 -4.60
CA GLU A 123 2.39 -17.45 -3.12
C GLU A 123 3.56 -16.69 -2.45
N ALA A 124 4.24 -15.81 -3.21
CA ALA A 124 5.46 -15.12 -2.80
C ALA A 124 5.18 -13.64 -2.56
N VAL A 125 5.74 -13.09 -1.48
CA VAL A 125 5.65 -11.67 -1.16
C VAL A 125 6.95 -10.99 -1.58
N GLU A 126 6.94 -10.34 -2.74
CA GLU A 126 8.09 -9.65 -3.31
C GLU A 126 7.95 -8.15 -3.07
N ILE A 127 8.83 -7.60 -2.21
CA ILE A 127 8.83 -6.17 -1.88
C ILE A 127 10.19 -5.58 -2.26
N THR A 128 10.19 -4.75 -3.30
CA THR A 128 11.37 -4.01 -3.75
C THR A 128 11.36 -2.62 -3.13
N ALA A 129 12.46 -2.24 -2.49
CA ALA A 129 12.68 -0.86 -2.04
C ALA A 129 13.72 -0.20 -2.94
N PRO A 130 13.60 1.10 -3.21
CA PRO A 130 14.62 1.82 -3.96
C PRO A 130 15.93 1.80 -3.18
N VAL A 131 17.01 1.40 -3.84
CA VAL A 131 18.36 1.47 -3.27
C VAL A 131 18.71 2.95 -3.12
N ALA A 132 19.00 3.40 -1.90
CA ALA A 132 19.64 4.70 -1.73
C ALA A 132 20.99 4.65 -2.47
N PRO A 133 21.37 5.68 -3.24
CA PRO A 133 22.73 5.74 -3.76
C PRO A 133 23.68 5.63 -2.56
N GLY A 134 24.49 4.56 -2.54
CA GLY A 134 25.52 4.40 -1.51
C GLY A 134 26.50 5.58 -1.60
N PRO A 135 27.22 5.91 -0.53
CA PRO A 135 28.26 6.94 -0.62
C PRO A 135 29.23 6.50 -1.70
N ASP A 136 29.33 7.27 -2.78
CA ASP A 136 30.34 7.11 -3.80
C ASP A 136 31.69 7.01 -3.07
N LYS A 137 32.38 5.87 -3.24
CA LYS A 137 33.79 5.78 -2.85
C LYS A 137 34.57 6.65 -3.83
N GLU A 138 34.63 7.94 -3.54
CA GLU A 138 35.60 8.82 -4.17
C GLU A 138 37.00 8.30 -3.81
N SER A 139 37.80 8.12 -4.85
CA SER A 139 39.08 7.38 -4.86
C SER A 139 40.25 8.18 -4.31
#